data_AF-A0A5E4M2P3-F1
#
_entry.id   AF-A0A5E4M2P3-F1
#
_cell.length_a   1.000
_cell.length_b   1.000
_cell.length_c   1.000
_cell.angle_alpha   90.00
_cell.angle_beta   90.00
_cell.angle_gamma   90.00
#
_symmetry.space_group_name_H-M   'P 1'
#
loop_
_entity.id
_entity.type
_entity.pdbx_description
1 polymer ?
#
loop_
_entity_poly.entity_id
_entity_poly.type
_entity_poly.pdbx_seq_one_letter_code
_entity_poly.pdbx_strand_id
1 'polypeptide(L)'
;MLSANIPLNKLSNVQFKQFLEKYTVKQIPAITTLRKCYVDEIHSETMNKISNDITGKKIWVSINETTDSLGRSIANVVIGTLETDGPGQTFLLNSEVLTKANHSTII
;
A
#
# COMPACT_ATOMS: atom_id res chain seq x y z
N MET A 1 -4.61 12.59 5.36
CA MET A 1 -3.62 11.86 6.20
C MET A 1 -2.82 10.88 5.37
N LEU A 2 -3.44 9.89 4.71
CA LEU A 2 -2.75 8.92 3.85
C LEU A 2 -1.93 9.61 2.75
N SER A 3 -2.54 10.51 1.98
CA SER A 3 -1.85 11.29 0.95
C SER A 3 -0.74 12.21 1.48
N ALA A 4 -0.75 12.52 2.78
CA ALA A 4 0.26 13.35 3.45
C ALA A 4 1.33 12.49 4.15
N ASN A 5 1.31 11.17 3.97
CA ASN A 5 2.18 10.21 4.64
C ASN A 5 2.16 10.33 6.19
N ILE A 6 1.00 10.64 6.76
CA ILE A 6 0.81 10.75 8.21
C ILE A 6 0.25 9.43 8.74
N PRO A 7 0.99 8.73 9.62
CA PRO A 7 0.51 7.50 10.24
C PRO A 7 -0.80 7.69 11.02
N LEU A 8 -1.78 6.81 10.82
CA LEU A 8 -3.10 6.91 11.47
C LEU A 8 -3.02 6.85 13.01
N ASN A 9 -2.00 6.19 13.56
CA ASN A 9 -1.81 6.12 15.01
C ASN A 9 -1.55 7.50 15.65
N LYS A 10 -1.13 8.51 14.87
CA LYS A 10 -0.96 9.90 15.34
C LYS A 10 -2.27 10.53 15.81
N LEU A 11 -3.42 10.02 15.37
CA LEU A 11 -4.74 10.43 15.86
C LEU A 11 -5.03 10.02 17.31
N SER A 12 -4.19 9.15 17.90
CA SER A 12 -4.28 8.83 19.33
C SER A 12 -3.88 10.03 20.20
N ASN A 13 -3.16 11.00 19.62
CA ASN A 13 -2.86 12.25 20.30
C ASN A 13 -4.11 13.16 20.30
N VAL A 14 -4.64 13.41 21.50
CA VAL A 14 -5.86 14.20 21.70
C VAL A 14 -5.72 15.63 21.16
N GLN A 15 -4.57 16.28 21.34
CA GLN A 15 -4.32 17.64 20.86
C GLN A 15 -4.33 17.69 19.33
N PHE A 16 -3.69 16.72 18.68
CA PHE A 16 -3.69 16.62 17.23
C PHE A 16 -5.09 16.35 16.67
N LYS A 17 -5.86 15.47 17.33
CA LYS A 17 -7.25 15.21 16.95
C LYS A 17 -8.12 16.46 17.08
N GLN A 18 -8.06 17.14 18.22
CA GLN A 18 -8.81 18.38 18.47
C GLN A 18 -8.43 19.50 17.48
N PHE A 19 -7.15 19.61 17.13
CA PHE A 19 -6.69 20.53 16.09
C PHE A 19 -7.38 20.24 14.76
N LEU A 20 -7.38 18.98 14.30
CA LEU A 20 -8.03 18.60 13.05
C LEU A 20 -9.54 18.87 13.11
N GLU A 21 -10.22 18.51 14.19
CA GLU A 21 -11.65 18.73 14.36
C GLU A 21 -12.00 20.23 14.34
N LYS A 22 -11.19 21.07 14.98
CA LYS A 22 -11.37 22.53 15.02
C LYS A 22 -11.33 23.16 13.63
N TYR A 23 -10.35 22.78 12.80
CA TYR A 23 -10.14 23.43 11.50
C TYR A 23 -10.90 22.76 10.35
N THR A 24 -11.25 21.48 10.48
CA THR A 24 -12.05 20.79 9.46
C THR A 24 -13.56 20.86 9.70
N VAL A 25 -13.98 21.26 10.90
CA VAL A 25 -15.39 21.28 11.35
C VAL A 25 -16.07 19.91 11.19
N LYS A 26 -15.26 18.83 11.26
CA LYS A 26 -15.71 17.45 11.13
C LYS A 26 -15.22 16.65 12.33
N GLN A 27 -16.08 15.80 12.87
CA GLN A 27 -15.64 14.83 13.87
C GLN A 27 -14.71 13.80 13.20
N ILE A 28 -13.57 13.53 13.82
CA ILE A 28 -12.64 12.53 13.29
C ILE A 28 -13.05 11.15 13.81
N PRO A 29 -13.37 10.17 12.92
CA PRO A 29 -13.73 8.82 13.31
C PRO A 29 -12.61 8.13 14.12
N ALA A 30 -12.98 7.05 14.82
CA ALA A 30 -11.99 6.22 15.51
C ALA A 30 -10.97 5.64 14.52
N ILE A 31 -9.74 5.41 15.01
CA ILE A 31 -8.64 4.84 14.21
C ILE A 31 -9.04 3.49 13.61
N THR A 32 -9.82 2.69 14.35
CA THR A 32 -10.35 1.40 13.89
C THR A 32 -11.29 1.56 12.70
N THR A 33 -12.19 2.55 12.73
CA THR A 33 -13.09 2.88 11.63
C THR A 33 -12.32 3.37 10.41
N LEU A 34 -11.32 4.26 10.61
CA LEU A 34 -10.45 4.72 9.53
C LEU A 34 -9.71 3.56 8.86
N ARG A 35 -9.19 2.63 9.66
CA ARG A 35 -8.45 1.47 9.14
C ARG A 35 -9.35 0.47 8.40
N LYS A 36 -10.53 0.13 8.95
CA LYS A 36 -11.38 -0.94 8.37
C LYS A 36 -12.31 -0.48 7.26
N CYS A 37 -12.71 0.78 7.25
CA CYS A 37 -13.67 1.27 6.27
C CYS A 37 -12.97 2.08 5.19
N TYR A 38 -12.22 3.10 5.59
CA TYR A 38 -11.66 4.06 4.64
C TYR A 38 -10.37 3.57 3.96
N VAL A 39 -9.46 2.93 4.70
CA VAL A 39 -8.23 2.39 4.10
C VAL A 39 -8.55 1.24 3.13
N ASP A 40 -9.47 0.35 3.50
CA ASP A 40 -9.84 -0.80 2.68
C ASP A 40 -10.53 -0.36 1.36
N GLU A 41 -11.39 0.66 1.42
CA GLU A 41 -12.02 1.27 0.23
C GLU A 41 -10.97 1.91 -0.69
N ILE A 42 -10.09 2.77 -0.15
CA ILE A 42 -9.02 3.43 -0.92
C ILE A 42 -8.06 2.41 -1.54
N HIS A 43 -7.73 1.35 -0.81
CA HIS A 43 -6.90 0.26 -1.31
C HIS A 43 -7.57 -0.42 -2.51
N SER A 44 -8.85 -0.78 -2.37
CA SER A 44 -9.62 -1.43 -3.43
C SER A 44 -9.74 -0.54 -4.68
N GLU A 45 -10.01 0.76 -4.50
CA GLU A 45 -10.01 1.72 -5.61
C GLU A 45 -8.64 1.83 -6.29
N THR A 46 -7.56 1.81 -5.52
CA THR A 46 -6.19 1.90 -6.06
C THR A 46 -5.84 0.64 -6.84
N MET A 47 -6.21 -0.54 -6.34
CA MET A 47 -6.04 -1.81 -7.05
C MET A 47 -6.82 -1.84 -8.36
N ASN A 48 -8.05 -1.31 -8.38
CA ASN A 48 -8.83 -1.19 -9.61
C ASN A 48 -8.17 -0.24 -10.62
N LYS A 49 -7.60 0.88 -10.16
CA LYS A 49 -6.84 1.80 -11.04
C LYS A 49 -5.63 1.11 -11.66
N ILE A 50 -4.81 0.44 -10.85
CA ILE A 50 -3.66 -0.35 -11.33
C ILE A 50 -4.13 -1.41 -12.34
N SER A 51 -5.18 -2.15 -12.02
CA SER A 51 -5.75 -3.16 -12.92
C SER A 51 -6.18 -2.56 -14.26
N ASN A 52 -6.84 -1.41 -14.25
CA ASN A 52 -7.25 -0.71 -15.47
C ASN A 52 -6.03 -0.23 -16.27
N ASP A 53 -5.00 0.30 -15.61
CA ASP A 53 -3.79 0.83 -16.25
C ASP A 53 -2.97 -0.26 -16.96
N ILE A 54 -2.98 -1.49 -16.44
CA ILE A 54 -2.28 -2.63 -17.03
C ILE A 54 -3.13 -3.45 -18.01
N THR A 55 -4.46 -3.27 -18.01
CA THR A 55 -5.38 -4.05 -18.86
C THR A 55 -5.07 -3.83 -20.34
N GLY A 56 -4.91 -4.93 -21.08
CA GLY A 56 -4.61 -4.89 -22.52
C GLY A 56 -3.15 -4.56 -22.85
N LYS A 57 -2.28 -4.35 -21.86
CA LYS A 57 -0.84 -4.14 -22.05
C LYS A 57 -0.06 -5.41 -21.77
N LYS A 58 1.14 -5.53 -22.36
CA LYS A 58 2.11 -6.56 -21.96
C LYS A 58 2.67 -6.16 -20.60
N ILE A 59 2.82 -7.12 -19.68
CA ILE A 59 3.29 -6.88 -18.32
C ILE A 59 4.55 -7.69 -18.02
N TRP A 60 5.32 -7.22 -17.04
CA TRP A 60 6.37 -7.99 -16.36
C TRP A 60 6.07 -8.00 -14.87
N VAL A 61 6.47 -9.09 -14.20
CA VAL A 61 6.34 -9.25 -12.74
C VAL A 61 7.72 -9.60 -12.20
N SER A 62 8.13 -8.92 -11.14
CA SER A 62 9.35 -9.21 -10.39
C SER A 62 9.00 -9.46 -8.93
N ILE A 63 9.61 -10.49 -8.37
CA ILE A 63 9.51 -10.80 -6.94
C ILE A 63 10.88 -10.57 -6.36
N ASN A 64 10.97 -9.66 -5.39
CA ASN A 64 12.21 -9.33 -4.71
C ASN A 64 12.09 -9.71 -3.23
N GLU A 65 12.89 -10.68 -2.79
CA GLU A 65 13.02 -11.01 -1.37
C GLU A 65 14.13 -10.15 -0.74
N THR A 66 13.79 -9.42 0.32
CA THR A 66 14.73 -8.61 1.09
C THR A 66 14.66 -8.99 2.56
N THR A 67 15.80 -9.21 3.19
CA THR A 67 15.87 -9.45 4.64
C THR A 67 16.09 -8.13 5.35
N ASP A 68 15.23 -7.79 6.31
CA ASP A 68 15.41 -6.59 7.12
C ASP A 68 16.49 -6.75 8.20
N SER A 69 16.82 -5.65 8.88
CA SER A 69 17.83 -5.64 9.94
C SER A 69 17.46 -6.46 11.18
N LEU A 70 16.21 -6.91 11.28
CA LEU A 70 15.71 -7.79 12.35
C LEU A 70 15.64 -9.26 11.89
N GLY A 71 16.18 -9.59 10.72
CA GLY A 71 16.22 -10.95 10.19
C GLY A 71 14.89 -11.44 9.61
N ARG A 72 13.92 -10.56 9.39
CA ARG A 72 12.64 -10.92 8.75
C ARG A 72 12.79 -10.83 7.24
N SER A 73 12.44 -11.90 6.54
CA SER A 73 12.33 -11.88 5.08
C SER A 73 11.03 -11.21 4.65
N ILE A 74 11.13 -10.28 3.71
CA ILE A 74 9.99 -9.58 3.09
C ILE A 74 10.04 -9.87 1.59
N ALA A 75 8.95 -10.43 1.05
CA ALA A 75 8.75 -10.59 -0.37
C ALA A 75 7.96 -9.40 -0.93
N ASN A 76 8.58 -8.66 -1.84
CA ASN A 76 7.96 -7.57 -2.57
C ASN A 76 7.58 -8.03 -3.97
N VAL A 77 6.31 -7.91 -4.33
CA VAL A 77 5.81 -8.19 -5.68
C VAL A 77 5.65 -6.87 -6.42
N VAL A 78 6.45 -6.68 -7.47
CA VAL A 78 6.44 -5.50 -8.32
C VAL A 78 5.93 -5.90 -9.70
N ILE A 79 5.00 -5.13 -10.25
CA ILE A 79 4.47 -5.30 -11.59
C ILE A 79 4.74 -4.05 -12.41
N GLY A 80 5.02 -4.21 -13.70
CA GLY A 80 5.08 -3.08 -14.61
C GLY A 80 4.61 -3.39 -16.02
N THR A 81 4.32 -2.35 -16.79
CA THR A 81 3.93 -2.46 -18.19
C THR A 81 5.17 -2.45 -19.09
N LEU A 82 5.13 -3.24 -20.16
CA LEU A 82 6.12 -3.25 -21.24
C LEU A 82 5.59 -2.37 -22.37
N GLU A 83 6.20 -1.21 -22.54
CA GLU A 83 5.82 -0.22 -23.56
C GLU A 83 6.96 -0.10 -24.59
N THR A 84 6.61 0.21 -25.84
CA THR A 84 7.59 0.27 -26.95
C THR A 84 8.43 1.54 -26.93
N ASP A 85 7.90 2.60 -26.34
CA ASP A 85 8.43 3.97 -26.48
C ASP A 85 9.19 4.43 -25.23
N GLY A 86 9.40 3.54 -24.25
CA GLY A 86 10.10 3.86 -23.02
C GLY A 86 9.76 2.92 -21.86
N PRO A 87 10.27 3.22 -20.65
CA PRO A 87 9.90 2.48 -19.45
C PRO A 87 8.41 2.68 -19.15
N GLY A 88 7.67 1.58 -19.09
CA GLY A 88 6.26 1.59 -18.70
C GLY A 88 6.06 1.87 -17.21
N GLN A 89 4.80 2.01 -16.82
CA GLN A 89 4.44 2.29 -15.44
C GLN A 89 4.73 1.07 -14.55
N THR A 90 5.26 1.31 -13.35
CA THR A 90 5.65 0.27 -12.40
C THR A 90 4.94 0.49 -11.06
N PHE A 91 4.46 -0.58 -10.45
CA PHE A 91 3.69 -0.57 -9.21
C PHE A 91 4.18 -1.64 -8.23
N LEU A 92 4.24 -1.31 -6.94
CA LEU A 92 4.40 -2.29 -5.87
C LEU A 92 3.01 -2.83 -5.53
N LEU A 93 2.77 -4.11 -5.83
CA LEU A 93 1.46 -4.74 -5.68
C LEU A 93 1.25 -5.33 -4.29
N ASN A 94 2.29 -5.99 -3.76
CA ASN A 94 2.23 -6.62 -2.45
C ASN A 94 3.61 -6.57 -1.77
N SER A 95 3.60 -6.53 -0.44
CA SER A 95 4.78 -6.64 0.41
C SER A 95 4.42 -7.49 1.61
N GLU A 96 4.90 -8.73 1.64
CA GLU A 96 4.51 -9.70 2.65
C GLU A 96 5.72 -10.20 3.44
N VAL A 97 5.52 -10.38 4.75
CA VAL A 97 6.54 -10.97 5.62
C VAL A 97 6.50 -12.49 5.47
N LEU A 98 7.60 -13.08 5.04
CA LEU A 98 7.73 -14.52 4.90
C LEU A 98 8.06 -15.15 6.27
N THR A 99 7.33 -16.21 6.62
CA THR A 99 7.57 -16.98 7.85
C THR A 99 8.73 -17.98 7.69
N LYS A 100 9.10 -18.31 6.45
CA LYS A 100 10.24 -19.18 6.11
C LYS A 100 10.70 -18.90 4.68
N ALA A 101 12.00 -18.91 4.44
CA ALA A 101 12.57 -18.88 3.10
C ALA A 101 12.58 -20.32 2.55
N ASN A 102 11.59 -20.66 1.71
CA ASN A 102 11.53 -21.94 1.02
C ASN A 102 11.15 -21.73 -0.45
N HIS A 103 11.76 -22.54 -1.33
CA HIS A 103 11.55 -22.58 -2.78
C HIS A 103 10.10 -22.95 -3.20
N SER A 104 9.20 -23.11 -2.24
CA SER A 104 7.80 -23.52 -2.41
C SER A 104 6.81 -22.36 -2.43
N THR A 105 7.26 -21.12 -2.23
CA THR A 105 6.38 -19.93 -2.18
C THR A 105 6.07 -19.34 -3.56
N ILE A 106 6.59 -19.94 -4.63
CA ILE A 106 6.20 -19.64 -6.00
C ILE A 106 5.40 -20.84 -6.51
N ILE A 107 4.07 -20.75 -6.44
CA ILE A 107 3.12 -21.61 -7.16
C ILE A 107 2.18 -20.69 -7.95
#